data_AF-A0A1L3JI28-F1
#
_entry.id   AF-A0A1L3JI28-F1
#
_cell.length_a   1.000
_cell.length_b   1.000
_cell.length_c   1.000
_cell.angle_alpha   90.00
_cell.angle_beta   90.00
_cell.angle_gamma   90.00
#
_symmetry.space_group_name_H-M   'P 1'
#
loop_
_entity.id
_entity.type
_entity.pdbx_description
1 polymer ?
#
loop_
_entity_poly.entity_id
_entity_poly.type
_entity_poly.pdbx_seq_one_letter_code
_entity_poly.pdbx_strand_id
1 'polypeptide(L)' 'MIFLFSGPSSFGDFILVFLLFMLLPTVVIFSLIKIIIKGNEFYQNRVSGSLLRVILYNSFIFVLSVVICFFGFWIYSEV' A
#
# COMPACT_ATOMS: atom_id res chain seq x y z
N MET A 1 17.89 -14.96 -12.71
CA MET A 1 18.03 -14.28 -11.40
C MET A 1 18.98 -13.08 -11.48
N ILE A 2 19.03 -12.35 -12.62
CA ILE A 2 19.94 -11.21 -12.88
C ILE A 2 19.21 -9.86 -12.92
N PHE A 3 17.87 -9.87 -13.02
CA PHE A 3 17.04 -8.67 -13.18
C PHE A 3 16.84 -7.82 -11.92
N LEU A 4 17.41 -8.20 -10.77
CA LEU A 4 17.13 -7.55 -9.47
C LEU A 4 18.19 -6.54 -9.01
N PHE A 5 19.38 -6.50 -9.65
CA PHE A 5 20.49 -5.65 -9.19
C PHE A 5 20.96 -4.60 -10.21
N SER A 6 20.56 -4.70 -11.47
CA SER A 6 20.67 -3.61 -12.44
C SER A 6 19.33 -2.88 -12.46
N GLY A 7 19.32 -1.56 -12.21
CA GLY A 7 18.11 -0.74 -12.33
C GLY A 7 17.39 -0.95 -13.67
N PRO A 8 16.10 -0.60 -13.76
CA PRO A 8 15.28 -0.91 -14.92
C PRO A 8 15.89 -0.34 -16.21
N SER A 9 16.22 -1.23 -17.15
CA SER A 9 16.82 -0.87 -18.45
C SER A 9 15.82 -0.32 -19.46
N SER A 10 14.53 -0.54 -19.21
CA SER A 10 13.43 -0.09 -20.05
C SER A 10 12.27 0.39 -19.18
N PHE A 11 11.38 1.19 -19.78
CA PHE A 11 10.15 1.64 -19.10
C PHE A 11 9.25 0.46 -18.68
N GLY A 12 9.26 -0.63 -19.45
CA GLY A 12 8.55 -1.87 -19.10
C GLY A 12 9.11 -2.52 -17.83
N ASP A 13 10.44 -2.56 -17.69
CA ASP A 13 11.10 -3.08 -16.48
C ASP A 13 10.79 -2.20 -15.26
N PHE A 14 10.73 -0.88 -15.45
CA PHE A 14 10.36 0.06 -14.38
C PHE A 14 8.94 -0.21 -13.88
N ILE A 15 7.96 -0.37 -14.79
CA ILE A 15 6.59 -0.71 -14.42
C ILE A 15 6.57 -2.04 -13.68
N LEU A 16 7.29 -3.05 -14.16
CA LEU A 16 7.29 -4.37 -13.58
C LEU A 16 7.87 -4.35 -12.16
N VAL A 17 9.01 -3.67 -11.95
CA VAL A 17 9.63 -3.48 -10.62
C VAL A 17 8.70 -2.70 -9.70
N PHE A 18 8.12 -1.58 -10.17
CA PHE A 18 7.16 -0.80 -9.38
C PHE A 18 5.94 -1.63 -8.97
N LEU A 19 5.40 -2.43 -9.89
CA LEU A 19 4.22 -3.24 -9.62
C LEU A 19 4.53 -4.33 -8.60
N LEU A 20 5.69 -4.99 -8.71
CA LEU A 20 6.09 -6.10 -7.84
C LEU A 20 6.51 -5.64 -6.44
N PHE A 21 7.23 -4.52 -6.34
CA PHE A 21 7.84 -4.06 -5.08
C PHE A 21 7.07 -2.94 -4.37
N MET A 22 6.21 -2.19 -5.06
CA MET A 22 5.39 -1.15 -4.44
C MET A 22 3.91 -1.51 -4.47
N LEU A 23 3.36 -1.81 -5.65
CA LEU A 23 1.90 -1.91 -5.81
C LEU A 23 1.33 -3.16 -5.14
N LEU A 24 1.96 -4.32 -5.37
CA LEU A 24 1.51 -5.61 -4.82
C LEU A 24 1.58 -5.61 -3.28
N PRO A 25 2.69 -5.19 -2.64
CA PRO A 25 2.75 -5.07 -1.18
C PRO A 25 1.75 -4.06 -0.63
N THR A 26 1.56 -2.92 -1.32
CA THR A 26 0.59 -1.90 -0.90
C THR A 26 -0.83 -2.47 -0.85
N VAL A 27 -1.24 -3.24 -1.86
CA VAL A 27 -2.58 -3.84 -1.92
C VAL A 27 -2.78 -4.87 -0.80
N VAL A 28 -1.75 -5.66 -0.49
CA VAL A 28 -1.78 -6.64 0.61
C VAL A 28 -1.93 -5.92 1.96
N ILE A 29 -1.09 -4.92 2.23
CA ILE A 29 -1.14 -4.13 3.47
C ILE A 29 -2.48 -3.40 3.60
N PHE A 30 -2.95 -2.77 2.53
CA PHE A 30 -4.24 -2.09 2.50
C PHE A 30 -5.39 -3.05 2.87
N SER A 31 -5.39 -4.26 2.31
CA SER A 31 -6.42 -5.26 2.57
C SER A 31 -6.39 -5.73 4.02
N LEU A 32 -5.19 -5.98 4.58
CA LEU A 32 -5.02 -6.38 5.98
C LEU A 32 -5.51 -5.29 6.94
N ILE A 33 -5.08 -4.03 6.74
CA ILE A 33 -5.52 -2.89 7.55
C ILE A 33 -7.04 -2.75 7.49
N LYS A 34 -7.64 -2.90 6.30
CA LYS A 34 -9.08 -2.80 6.13
C LYS A 34 -9.84 -3.91 6.88
N ILE A 35 -9.34 -5.14 6.88
CA ILE A 35 -9.95 -6.26 7.62
C ILE A 35 -9.90 -5.99 9.13
N ILE A 36 -8.74 -5.59 9.65
CA ILE A 36 -8.53 -5.29 11.07
C ILE A 36 -9.49 -4.17 11.52
N ILE A 37 -9.62 -3.10 10.74
CA ILE A 37 -10.36 -1.91 11.16
C ILE A 37 -11.87 -2.05 10.90
N LYS A 38 -12.31 -2.85 9.93
CA LYS A 38 -13.75 -3.06 9.70
C LYS A 38 -14.45 -3.72 10.90
N GLY A 39 -13.71 -4.47 11.72
CA GLY A 39 -14.17 -5.04 12.99
C GLY A 39 -14.13 -4.09 14.18
N ASN A 40 -13.54 -2.90 14.04
CA ASN A 40 -13.39 -1.96 15.14
C ASN A 40 -14.65 -1.09 15.32
N GLU A 41 -15.11 -0.93 16.56
CA GLU A 41 -16.24 -0.07 16.93
C GLU A 41 -16.11 1.36 16.40
N PHE A 42 -14.88 1.88 16.30
CA PHE A 42 -14.62 3.20 15.72
C PHE A 42 -15.10 3.32 14.28
N TYR A 43 -14.82 2.31 13.44
CA TYR A 43 -15.24 2.31 12.04
C TYR A 43 -16.76 2.20 11.91
N GLN A 44 -17.38 1.34 12.72
CA GLN A 44 -18.83 1.13 12.70
C GLN A 44 -19.59 2.37 13.19
N ASN A 45 -19.13 3.01 14.27
CA ASN A 45 -19.84 4.14 14.87
C ASN A 45 -19.56 5.50 14.21
N ARG A 46 -18.34 5.73 13.68
CA ARG A 46 -17.95 7.05 13.15
C ARG A 46 -17.87 7.15 11.63
N VAL A 47 -17.61 6.03 10.95
CA VAL A 47 -17.29 6.03 9.51
C VAL A 47 -18.43 5.45 8.67
N SER A 48 -19.07 4.36 9.12
CA SER A 48 -20.07 3.62 8.32
C SER A 48 -21.30 4.44 7.89
N GLY A 49 -21.67 5.48 8.66
CA GLY A 49 -22.89 6.25 8.43
C GLY A 49 -22.84 7.30 7.30
N SER A 50 -21.71 7.47 6.60
CA SER A 50 -21.63 8.39 5.45
C SER A 50 -20.66 7.88 4.40
N LEU A 51 -21.14 7.77 3.15
CA LEU A 51 -20.35 7.41 1.98
C LEU A 51 -19.09 8.27 1.84
N LEU A 52 -19.20 9.58 2.08
CA LEU A 52 -18.07 10.51 1.95
C LEU A 52 -16.99 10.23 3.01
N ARG A 53 -17.38 9.89 4.24
CA ARG A 53 -16.45 9.47 5.30
C ARG A 53 -15.78 8.12 4.98
N VAL A 54 -16.53 7.17 4.43
CA VAL A 54 -15.98 5.88 3.99
C VAL A 54 -14.93 6.06 2.89
N ILE A 55 -15.20 6.93 1.91
CA ILE A 55 -14.25 7.22 0.82
C ILE A 55 -12.99 7.88 1.38
N LEU A 56 -13.14 8.97 2.15
CA LEU A 56 -12.00 9.67 2.76
C LEU A 56 -11.15 8.73 3.62
N TYR A 57 -11.80 7.87 4.40
CA TYR A 57 -11.13 6.90 5.25
C TYR A 57 -10.36 5.85 4.45
N ASN A 58 -10.96 5.29 3.38
CA ASN A 58 -10.26 4.36 2.50
C ASN A 58 -9.08 5.04 1.78
N SER A 59 -9.24 6.28 1.31
CA SER A 59 -8.15 7.05 0.70
C SER A 59 -7.01 7.28 1.69
N PHE A 60 -7.31 7.59 2.95
CA PHE A 60 -6.31 7.75 3.99
C PHE A 60 -5.53 6.44 4.23
N ILE A 61 -6.22 5.31 4.38
CA ILE A 61 -5.57 4.00 4.56
C ILE A 61 -4.70 3.63 3.34
N PHE A 62 -5.17 3.93 2.12
CA PHE A 62 -4.40 3.68 0.91
C PHE A 62 -3.07 4.45 0.92
N VAL A 63 -3.11 5.76 1.21
CA VAL A 63 -1.90 6.58 1.34
C VAL A 63 -0.97 6.03 2.42
N LEU A 64 -1.52 5.64 3.57
CA LEU A 64 -0.74 5.09 4.68
C LEU A 64 -0.05 3.77 4.30
N SER A 65 -0.74 2.92 3.51
CA SER A 65 -0.19 1.67 3.00
C SER A 65 0.96 1.90 2.02
N VAL A 66 0.82 2.88 1.11
CA VAL A 66 1.88 3.28 0.19
C VAL A 66 3.10 3.80 0.96
N VAL A 67 2.88 4.64 1.97
CA VAL A 67 3.96 5.20 2.80
C VAL A 67 4.70 4.09 3.57
N ILE A 68 3.98 3.12 4.14
CA ILE A 68 4.59 1.96 4.81
C ILE A 68 5.45 1.15 3.82
N CYS A 69 4.93 0.87 2.61
CA CYS A 69 5.69 0.16 1.59
C CYS A 69 6.93 0.94 1.14
N PHE A 70 6.82 2.27 1.01
CA PHE A 70 7.94 3.13 0.68
C PHE A 70 9.02 3.11 1.76
N PHE A 71 8.66 3.24 3.04
CA PHE A 71 9.60 3.12 4.15
C PHE A 71 10.22 1.73 4.24
N GLY A 72 9.44 0.67 4.02
CA GLY A 72 9.96 -0.70 3.98
C GLY A 72 10.98 -0.90 2.87
N PHE A 73 10.72 -0.36 1.68
CA PHE A 73 11.66 -0.36 0.56
C PHE A 73 12.92 0.46 0.86
N TRP A 74 12.76 1.64 1.48
CA TRP A 74 13.88 2.49 1.88
C TRP A 74 14.83 1.76 2.84
N ILE A 75 14.27 1.17 3.91
CA ILE A 75 15.05 0.39 4.88
C ILE A 75 15.75 -0.78 4.20
N TYR A 76 15.03 -1.53 3.35
CA TYR A 76 15.63 -2.66 2.62
C TYR A 76 16.74 -2.21 1.64
N SER A 77 16.64 -1.01 1.08
CA SER A 77 17.65 -0.46 0.18
C SER A 77 18.90 0.04 0.90
N GLU A 78 18.83 0.32 2.21
CA GLU A 78 19.96 0.76 3.04
C GLU A 78 20.71 -0.41 3.71
N VAL A 79 20.13 -1.61 3.75
CA VAL A 79 20.71 -2.85 4.30
C VAL A 79 21.48 -3.62 3.23
#